data_AF-A0A935LAE0-F1
#
_entry.id   AF-A0A935LAE0-F1
#
_cell.length_a   1.000
_cell.length_b   1.000
_cell.length_c   1.000
_cell.angle_alpha   90.00
_cell.angle_beta   90.00
_cell.angle_gamma   90.00
#
_symmetry.space_group_name_H-M   'P 1'
#
loop_
_entity.id
_entity.type
_entity.pdbx_description
1 polymer ?
#
loop_
_entity_poly.entity_id
_entity_poly.type
_entity_poly.pdbx_seq_one_letter_code
_entity_poly.pdbx_strand_id
1 'polypeptide(L)' 'MRLIAFISNTAEARKILEHIGVDSQPPRITPPRGPPLWDNCDAPTDDVLDALPDWDQTAQPEPDDCANQRIHW' A
#
# COMPACT_ATOMS: atom_id res chain seq x y z
N MET A 1 -16.40 21.20 5.51
CA MET A 1 -15.14 21.97 5.38
C MET A 1 -14.00 21.11 5.91
N ARG A 2 -12.98 20.78 5.10
CA ARG A 2 -11.85 19.92 5.53
C ARG A 2 -10.58 20.76 5.50
N LEU A 3 -9.88 20.88 6.63
CA LEU A 3 -8.57 21.52 6.70
C LEU A 3 -7.52 20.47 6.33
N ILE A 4 -6.72 20.75 5.30
CA ILE A 4 -5.55 19.95 4.92
C ILE A 4 -4.34 20.85 5.14
N ALA A 5 -3.46 20.48 6.08
CA ALA A 5 -2.23 21.19 6.37
C ALA A 5 -1.04 20.28 6.09
N PHE A 6 -0.02 20.83 5.43
CA PHE A 6 1.24 20.12 5.20
C PHE A 6 2.19 20.37 6.36
N ILE A 7 2.67 19.31 7.01
CA ILE A 7 3.57 19.38 8.16
C ILE A 7 4.92 18.82 7.72
N SER A 8 5.93 19.69 7.60
CA SER A 8 7.29 19.31 7.21
C SER A 8 8.20 18.96 8.40
N ASN A 9 7.86 19.45 9.60
CA ASN A 9 8.64 19.21 10.81
C ASN A 9 8.07 18.03 11.62
N THR A 10 8.87 16.98 11.81
CA THR A 10 8.49 15.79 12.57
C THR A 10 8.25 16.07 14.05
N ALA A 11 8.86 17.10 14.63
CA ALA A 11 8.60 17.50 16.02
C ALA A 11 7.17 18.04 16.21
N GLU A 12 6.66 18.78 15.23
CA GLU A 12 5.28 19.29 15.26
C GLU A 12 4.27 18.16 15.06
N ALA A 13 4.56 17.23 14.14
CA ALA A 13 3.75 16.02 13.99
C ALA A 13 3.66 15.23 15.31
N ARG A 14 4.76 15.07 16.03
CA ARG A 14 4.79 14.39 17.33
C ARG A 14 3.89 15.05 18.38
N LYS A 15 3.95 16.38 18.52
CA LYS A 15 3.11 17.13 19.46
C LYS A 15 1.62 16.96 19.16
N ILE A 16 1.25 16.93 17.88
CA ILE A 16 -0.14 16.70 17.46
C ILE A 16 -0.60 15.30 17.85
N LEU A 17 0.23 14.28 17.57
CA LEU A 17 -0.05 12.89 17.93
C LEU A 17 -0.22 12.71 19.46
N GLU A 18 0.67 13.33 20.25
CA GLU A 18 0.57 13.36 21.70
C GLU A 18 -0.71 14.05 22.19
N HIS A 19 -1.09 15.16 21.56
CA HIS A 19 -2.30 15.90 21.91
C HIS A 19 -3.59 15.10 21.65
N ILE A 20 -3.62 14.28 20.60
CA ILE A 20 -4.78 13.40 20.29
C ILE A 20 -4.73 12.06 21.03
N GLY A 21 -3.65 11.78 21.78
CA GLY A 21 -3.49 10.57 22.59
C GLY A 21 -3.16 9.30 21.79
N VAL A 22 -2.61 9.43 20.59
CA VAL A 22 -2.12 8.29 19.80
C VAL A 22 -0.61 8.10 20.00
N ASP A 23 -0.12 6.88 19.74
CA ASP A 23 1.31 6.61 19.81
C ASP A 23 2.07 7.51 18.82
N SER A 24 3.04 8.25 19.35
CA SER A 24 3.87 9.18 18.60
C SER A 24 5.21 8.54 18.19
N GLN A 25 5.47 7.29 18.58
CA GLN A 25 6.57 6.51 18.03
C GLN A 25 6.26 6.04 16.61
N PRO A 26 7.26 6.08 15.72
CA PRO A 26 7.14 5.40 14.43
C PRO A 26 6.99 3.89 14.66
N PRO A 27 6.14 3.20 13.87
CA PRO A 27 6.00 1.76 13.97
C PRO A 27 7.34 1.08 13.71
N ARG A 28 7.65 0.07 14.52
CA ARG A 28 8.85 -0.74 14.31
C ARG A 28 8.67 -1.56 13.04
N ILE A 29 9.53 -1.31 12.07
CA ILE A 29 9.57 -2.10 10.83
C ILE A 29 10.06 -3.50 11.21
N THR A 30 9.20 -4.51 11.03
CA THR A 30 9.65 -5.90 11.12
C THR A 30 10.64 -6.18 10.00
N PRO A 31 11.70 -6.96 10.24
CA PRO A 31 12.58 -7.42 9.17
C PRO A 31 11.76 -8.01 8.01
N PRO A 32 12.25 -7.92 6.77
CA PRO A 32 11.63 -8.58 5.65
C PRO A 32 11.37 -10.04 6.02
N ARG A 33 10.10 -10.45 5.96
CA ARG A 33 9.78 -11.89 5.88
C ARG A 33 10.54 -12.34 4.63
N GLY A 34 11.33 -13.41 4.75
CA GLY A 34 12.30 -13.82 3.72
C GLY A 34 11.71 -13.93 2.31
N PRO A 35 12.53 -14.27 1.30
CA PRO A 35 12.06 -14.36 -0.08
C PRO A 35 10.74 -15.15 -0.17
N PRO A 36 9.77 -14.67 -0.96
CA PRO A 36 8.50 -15.36 -1.12
C PRO A 36 8.75 -16.78 -1.63
N LEU A 37 7.96 -17.75 -1.15
CA LEU A 37 8.10 -19.16 -1.48
C LEU A 37 7.66 -19.42 -2.94
N TRP A 38 8.53 -19.09 -3.90
CA TRP A 38 8.26 -19.26 -5.34
C TRP A 38 8.59 -20.68 -5.85
N ASP A 39 9.24 -21.53 -5.04
CA ASP A 39 9.72 -22.87 -5.45
C ASP A 39 8.61 -23.87 -5.81
N ASN A 40 7.34 -23.56 -5.50
CA ASN A 40 6.17 -24.40 -5.81
C ASN A 40 5.26 -23.81 -6.89
N CYS A 41 5.66 -22.69 -7.51
CA CYS A 41 4.92 -22.15 -8.65
C CYS A 41 5.42 -22.85 -9.92
N ASP A 42 4.95 -24.08 -10.14
CA ASP A 42 5.06 -24.71 -11.45
C ASP A 42 4.45 -23.74 -12.49
N ALA A 43 5.13 -23.58 -13.63
CA ALA A 43 4.58 -22.78 -14.72
C ALA A 43 3.16 -23.28 -15.03
N PRO A 44 2.16 -22.39 -15.20
CA PRO A 44 0.80 -22.81 -15.45
C PRO A 44 0.78 -23.72 -16.67
N THR A 45 0.36 -24.97 -16.46
CA THR A 45 0.03 -25.91 -17.55
C THR A 45 -1.24 -25.38 -18.24
N ASP A 46 -1.45 -25.70 -19.52
CA ASP A 46 -2.55 -25.13 -20.31
C ASP A 46 -3.94 -25.30 -19.67
N ASP A 47 -4.16 -26.35 -18.86
CA ASP A 47 -5.40 -26.54 -18.07
C ASP A 47 -5.63 -25.45 -16.98
N VAL A 48 -4.57 -24.85 -16.45
CA VAL A 48 -4.64 -23.73 -15.48
C VAL A 48 -4.95 -22.42 -16.19
N LEU A 49 -4.52 -22.27 -17.45
CA LEU A 49 -4.83 -21.10 -18.28
C LEU A 49 -6.31 -21.04 -18.65
N ASP A 50 -6.96 -22.19 -18.90
CA ASP A 50 -8.41 -22.28 -19.13
C ASP A 50 -9.24 -22.11 -17.84
N ALA A 51 -8.64 -22.35 -16.67
CA ALA A 51 -9.25 -22.10 -15.35
C ALA A 51 -8.91 -20.72 -14.76
N LEU A 52 -8.18 -19.87 -15.50
CA LEU A 52 -7.96 -18.50 -15.09
C LEU A 52 -9.31 -17.78 -15.03
N PRO A 53 -9.61 -17.06 -13.93
CA PRO A 53 -10.75 -16.17 -13.93
C PRO A 53 -10.60 -15.19 -15.10
N ASP A 54 -11.69 -14.92 -15.79
CA ASP A 54 -11.75 -13.88 -16.80
C ASP A 54 -11.24 -12.58 -16.16
N TRP A 55 -10.00 -12.21 -16.48
CA TRP A 55 -9.32 -11.09 -15.82
C TRP A 55 -10.04 -9.76 -16.08
N ASP A 56 -10.90 -9.73 -17.11
CA ASP A 56 -11.82 -8.64 -17.42
C ASP A 56 -12.90 -8.47 -16.34
N GLN A 57 -13.29 -9.56 -15.64
CA GLN A 57 -14.23 -9.51 -14.50
C GLN A 57 -13.55 -9.09 -13.19
N THR A 58 -12.22 -9.18 -13.12
CA THR A 58 -11.40 -8.59 -12.05
C THR A 58 -10.84 -7.22 -12.40
N ALA A 59 -11.32 -6.59 -13.48
CA ALA A 59 -11.01 -5.20 -13.77
C ALA A 59 -11.29 -4.38 -12.51
N GLN A 60 -10.22 -3.90 -11.87
CA GLN A 60 -10.38 -2.95 -10.77
C GLN A 60 -11.16 -1.77 -11.35
N PRO A 61 -12.18 -1.25 -10.65
CA PRO A 61 -12.87 -0.05 -11.09
C PRO A 61 -11.81 1.00 -11.42
N GLU A 62 -11.99 1.72 -12.53
CA GLU A 62 -11.09 2.80 -12.90
C GLU A 62 -10.85 3.65 -11.65
N PRO A 63 -9.60 3.77 -11.18
CA PRO A 63 -9.32 4.55 -9.99
C PRO A 63 -9.90 5.93 -10.23
N ASP A 64 -10.78 6.41 -9.33
CA ASP A 64 -11.24 7.80 -9.36
C ASP A 64 -9.98 8.68 -9.40
N ASP A 65 -9.71 9.31 -10.55
CA ASP A 65 -8.43 9.87 -10.97
C ASP A 65 -8.08 11.16 -10.20
N CYS A 66 -7.88 11.02 -8.88
CA CYS A 66 -7.38 12.05 -7.98
C CYS A 66 -6.08 11.64 -7.27
N ALA A 67 -5.58 10.42 -7.52
CA ALA A 67 -4.38 9.88 -6.89
C ALA A 67 -3.16 9.93 -7.82
N ASN A 68 -2.86 11.11 -8.39
CA ASN A 68 -1.56 11.31 -9.03
C ASN A 68 -0.49 11.48 -7.93
N GLN A 69 -0.09 10.39 -7.27
CA GLN A 69 1.04 10.32 -6.33
C GLN A 69 2.39 10.21 -7.07
N ARG A 70 2.51 10.80 -8.26
CA ARG A 70 3.80 10.85 -8.97
C ARG A 70 4.76 11.73 -8.17
N ILE A 71 5.57 11.10 -7.33
CA ILE A 71 6.79 11.68 -6.81
C ILE A 71 7.78 11.67 -7.99
N HIS A 72 8.00 12.84 -8.57
CA HIS A 72 9.10 13.05 -9.50
C HIS A 72 10.39 13.15 -8.68
N TRP A 73 11.31 12.23 -8.95
CA TRP A 73 12.67 12.25 -8.41
C TRP A 73 13.45 13.45 -8.96
#